data_AF-A0A4V5MZU5-F1
#
_entry.id   AF-A0A4V5MZU5-F1
#
_cell.length_a   1.000
_cell.length_b   1.000
_cell.length_c   1.000
_cell.angle_alpha   90.00
_cell.angle_beta   90.00
_cell.angle_gamma   90.00
#
_symmetry.space_group_name_H-M   'P 1'
#
loop_
_entity.id
_entity.type
_entity.pdbx_description
1 polymer ?
#
loop_
_entity_poly.entity_id
_entity_poly.type
_entity_poly.pdbx_seq_one_letter_code
_entity_poly.pdbx_strand_id
1 'polypeptide(L)' 'MNYPDRDLGGHDSPGSEQQPHPWHSLYYGDNYARLEHAKSLWDPRQVFRHAQSVSPQL' A
#
# COMPACT_ATOMS: atom_id res chain seq x y z
N MET A 1 8.71 -6.31 5.12
CA MET A 1 7.58 -6.89 5.86
C MET A 1 7.66 -8.40 5.71
N ASN A 2 7.66 -9.18 6.79
CA ASN A 2 7.96 -10.63 6.70
C ASN A 2 6.74 -11.54 6.93
N TYR A 3 5.61 -10.99 7.38
CA TYR A 3 4.34 -11.70 7.58
C TYR A 3 3.18 -10.87 7.02
N PRO A 4 2.98 -10.86 5.69
CA PRO A 4 1.85 -10.17 5.08
C PRO A 4 0.55 -10.94 5.32
N ASP A 5 -0.51 -10.23 5.70
CA ASP A 5 -1.85 -10.79 5.87
C ASP A 5 -2.84 -10.08 4.95
N ARG A 6 -3.23 -10.76 3.86
CA ARG A 6 -4.06 -10.21 2.78
C ARG A 6 -5.41 -9.72 3.27
N ASP A 7 -5.92 -10.29 4.36
CA ASP A 7 -7.25 -10.00 4.89
C ASP A 7 -7.30 -8.65 5.62
N LEU A 8 -6.14 -8.08 5.98
CA LEU A 8 -6.01 -6.72 6.54
C LEU A 8 -6.33 -5.61 5.52
N GLY A 9 -6.49 -5.93 4.24
CA GLY A 9 -6.77 -4.97 3.17
C GLY A 9 -8.25 -4.64 2.95
N GLY A 10 -9.17 -5.31 3.66
CA GLY A 10 -10.62 -5.17 3.44
C GLY A 10 -11.11 -5.98 2.24
N HIS A 11 -12.29 -6.56 2.41
CA HIS A 11 -13.03 -7.43 1.48
C HIS A 11 -12.93 -6.95 0.01
N ASP A 12 -12.48 -7.85 -0.89
CA ASP A 12 -12.26 -7.65 -2.33
C ASP A 12 -13.56 -7.34 -3.12
N SER A 13 -14.34 -6.34 -2.72
CA SER A 13 -15.52 -5.90 -3.46
C SER A 13 -15.11 -4.83 -4.48
N PRO A 14 -15.18 -5.12 -5.79
CA PRO A 14 -14.89 -4.14 -6.84
C PRO A 14 -16.03 -3.12 -6.88
N GLY A 15 -15.88 -2.01 -6.17
CA GLY A 15 -16.88 -0.93 -6.15
C GLY A 15 -16.84 0.00 -4.93
N SER A 16 -16.06 -0.31 -3.90
CA SER A 16 -15.96 0.54 -2.71
C SER A 16 -14.91 1.64 -2.89
N GLU A 17 -15.32 2.84 -3.28
CA GLU A 17 -14.50 4.05 -3.23
C GLU A 17 -14.32 4.62 -1.80
N GLN A 18 -14.57 3.84 -0.75
CA GLN A 18 -14.66 4.39 0.60
C GLN A 18 -13.80 3.62 1.60
N GLN A 19 -12.74 4.35 1.96
CA GLN A 19 -11.92 4.27 3.16
C GLN A 19 -10.78 3.25 3.15
N PRO A 20 -9.51 3.71 2.97
CA PRO A 20 -8.36 2.85 3.21
C PRO A 20 -8.38 2.55 4.71
N HIS A 21 -8.77 1.34 5.09
CA HIS A 21 -8.28 0.74 6.33
C HIS A 21 -6.93 0.19 5.93
N PRO A 22 -5.88 1.03 5.96
CA PRO A 22 -4.76 0.74 5.15
C PRO A 22 -3.90 -0.20 5.97
N TRP A 23 -3.82 -1.46 5.56
CA TRP A 23 -2.82 -2.41 6.05
C TRP A 23 -1.46 -1.70 6.30
N HIS A 24 -1.10 -0.72 5.46
CA HIS A 24 0.10 0.08 5.62
C HIS A 24 0.25 0.83 6.95
N SER A 25 -0.81 1.29 7.60
CA SER A 25 -0.71 1.95 8.92
C SER A 25 -0.38 0.95 10.03
N LEU A 26 -0.87 -0.30 9.91
CA LEU A 26 -0.52 -1.38 10.84
C LEU A 26 0.96 -1.78 10.73
N TYR A 27 1.51 -1.63 9.53
CA TYR A 27 2.82 -2.15 9.18
C TYR A 27 3.94 -1.11 9.13
N TYR A 28 3.62 0.13 8.77
CA TYR A 28 4.59 1.19 8.54
C TYR A 28 4.29 2.46 9.35
N GLY A 29 3.08 2.62 9.89
CA GLY A 29 2.66 3.83 10.61
C GLY A 29 2.98 5.10 9.80
N ASP A 30 3.50 6.11 10.49
CA ASP A 30 3.87 7.40 9.89
C ASP A 30 4.99 7.32 8.85
N ASN A 31 5.74 6.20 8.79
CA ASN A 31 6.78 6.03 7.78
C ASN A 31 6.22 5.78 6.37
N TYR A 32 4.91 5.49 6.24
CA TYR A 32 4.33 5.17 4.94
C TYR A 32 4.53 6.30 3.92
N ALA A 33 4.33 7.56 4.31
CA ALA A 33 4.52 8.71 3.42
C ALA A 33 5.95 8.78 2.83
N ARG A 34 6.97 8.43 3.62
CA ARG A 34 8.36 8.39 3.12
C ARG A 34 8.56 7.23 2.12
N LEU A 35 7.86 6.13 2.32
CA LEU A 35 7.88 4.99 1.39
C LEU A 35 7.16 5.32 0.08
N GLU A 36 6.05 6.05 0.11
CA GLU A 36 5.35 6.51 -1.10
C GLU A 36 6.26 7.41 -1.95
N HIS A 37 6.98 8.33 -1.30
CA HIS A 37 7.97 9.18 -1.98
C HIS A 37 9.11 8.35 -2.59
N ALA A 38 9.66 7.39 -1.84
CA ALA A 38 10.69 6.48 -2.37
C ALA A 38 10.17 5.63 -3.54
N LYS A 39 8.93 5.13 -3.46
CA LYS A 39 8.29 4.34 -4.51
C LYS A 39 8.13 5.15 -5.80
N SER A 40 7.74 6.42 -5.67
CA SER A 40 7.58 7.34 -6.80
C SER A 40 8.91 7.63 -7.49
N LEU A 41 10.01 7.75 -6.73
CA LEU A 41 11.35 8.01 -7.28
C LEU A 41 11.98 6.77 -7.93
N TRP A 42 11.87 5.61 -7.28
CA TRP A 42 12.63 4.42 -7.67
C TRP A 42 11.86 3.44 -8.54
N ASP A 43 10.52 3.43 -8.48
CA ASP A 43 9.66 2.61 -9.33
C ASP A 43 8.46 3.42 -9.87
N PRO A 44 8.71 4.49 -10.64
CA PRO A 44 7.64 5.35 -11.19
C PRO A 44 6.72 4.59 -12.16
N ARG A 45 7.16 3.45 -12.69
CA ARG A 45 6.41 2.60 -13.61
C ARG A 45 5.63 1.49 -12.90
N GLN A 46 5.67 1.45 -11.56
CA GLN A 46 4.92 0.49 -10.75
C GLN A 46 5.18 -0.97 -11.13
N VAL A 47 6.42 -1.28 -11.51
CA VAL A 47 6.83 -2.61 -11.99
C VAL A 47 6.79 -3.62 -10.84
N PHE A 48 7.26 -3.23 -9.66
CA PHE A 48 7.28 -4.11 -8.49
C PHE A 48 6.01 -3.92 -7.67
N ARG A 49 5.01 -4.76 -7.90
CA ARG A 49 3.71 -4.67 -7.20
C ARG A 49 3.11 -6.03 -6.85
N HIS A 50 2.40 -6.08 -5.73
CA HIS A 50 1.56 -7.16 -5.23
C HIS A 50 0.44 -6.56 -4.35
N ALA A 51 -0.44 -7.39 -3.79
CA ALA A 51 -1.65 -6.97 -3.06
C ALA A 51 -1.43 -5.96 -1.92
N GLN A 52 -0.22 -5.91 -1.34
CA GLN A 52 0.15 -5.01 -0.24
C GLN A 52 1.46 -4.28 -0.56
N SER A 53 1.58 -3.81 -1.79
CA SER A 53 2.68 -2.93 -2.17
C SER A 53 2.40 -1.49 -1.75
N VAL A 54 3.47 -0.76 -1.47
CA VAL A 54 3.42 0.69 -1.30
C VAL A 54 2.95 1.32 -2.61
N SER A 55 1.99 2.23 -2.54
CA SER A 55 1.53 3.04 -3.66
C SER A 55 2.44 4.26 -3.84
N PRO A 56 2.73 4.69 -5.07
CA PRO A 56 3.41 5.95 -5.34
C PRO A 56 2.45 7.10 -5.07
N GLN A 57 3.03 8.24 -4.72
CA GLN A 57 2.32 9.49 -4.60
C GLN A 57 1.99 9.99 -6.01
N LEU A 58 0.72 10.32 -6.26
CA LEU A 58 0.25 10.90 -7.53
C LEU A 58 0.84 12.30 -7.77
#